data_AF-A0A6B3CD99-F1
#
_entry.id   AF-A0A6B3CD99-F1
#
_cell.length_a   1.000
_cell.length_b   1.000
_cell.length_c   1.000
_cell.angle_alpha   90.00
_cell.angle_beta   90.00
_cell.angle_gamma   90.00
#
_symmetry.space_group_name_H-M   'P 1'
#
loop_
_entity.id
_entity.type
_entity.pdbx_description
1 polymer ?
#
loop_
_entity_poly.entity_id
_entity_poly.type
_entity_poly.pdbx_seq_one_letter_code
_entity_poly.pdbx_strand_id
1 'polypeptide(L)'
;PTLPPFGLADSIAALATAYAVMTALAARERTGEGQVVDMAIIEPILTVLGPQPLWYDQLGHVQPRTGNRSQNNAPRNTYRTADGTWVA
;
A
#
# COMPACT_ATOMS: atom_id res chain seq x y z
N PRO A 1 -16.59 1.65 -9.23
CA PRO A 1 -15.41 1.52 -8.33
C PRO A 1 -15.67 0.36 -7.36
N THR A 2 -14.68 -0.49 -7.11
CA THR A 2 -14.75 -1.60 -6.14
C THR A 2 -13.83 -1.28 -4.98
N LEU A 3 -14.38 -1.26 -3.76
CA LEU A 3 -13.60 -1.06 -2.55
C LEU A 3 -12.89 -2.36 -2.16
N PRO A 4 -11.73 -2.29 -1.48
CA PRO A 4 -11.18 -3.46 -0.80
C PRO A 4 -12.21 -4.07 0.16
N PRO A 5 -12.23 -5.40 0.36
CA PRO A 5 -13.23 -6.05 1.20
C PRO A 5 -13.02 -5.84 2.71
N PHE A 6 -12.00 -5.07 3.11
CA PHE A 6 -11.67 -4.75 4.50
C PHE A 6 -11.07 -3.33 4.59
N GLY A 7 -10.90 -2.81 5.81
CA GLY A 7 -10.25 -1.53 6.11
C GLY A 7 -8.75 -1.56 5.79
N LEU A 8 -8.42 -1.59 4.50
CA LEU A 8 -7.06 -1.68 4.00
C LEU A 8 -6.23 -0.47 4.41
N ALA A 9 -6.78 0.74 4.24
CA ALA A 9 -6.12 1.98 4.63
C ALA A 9 -5.91 2.03 6.15
N ASP A 10 -6.89 1.61 6.94
CA ASP A 10 -6.78 1.55 8.40
C ASP A 10 -5.66 0.60 8.84
N SER A 11 -5.59 -0.58 8.22
CA SER A 11 -4.58 -1.60 8.54
C SER A 11 -3.17 -1.12 8.20
N ILE A 12 -2.99 -0.46 7.05
CA ILE A 12 -1.71 0.12 6.63
C ILE A 12 -1.31 1.27 7.56
N ALA A 13 -2.24 2.17 7.89
CA ALA A 13 -1.99 3.28 8.81
C ALA A 13 -1.66 2.79 10.23
N ALA A 14 -2.33 1.75 10.72
CA ALA A 14 -2.03 1.14 12.02
C ALA A 14 -0.59 0.59 12.06
N LEU A 15 -0.16 -0.13 11.02
CA LEU A 15 1.21 -0.65 10.94
C LEU A 15 2.26 0.46 10.84
N ALA A 16 2.02 1.47 10.00
CA ALA A 16 2.92 2.62 9.87
C ALA A 16 3.04 3.40 11.18
N THR A 17 1.91 3.63 11.87
CA THR A 17 1.88 4.31 13.18
C THR A 17 2.60 3.49 14.24
N ALA A 18 2.36 2.18 14.31
CA ALA A 18 3.05 1.30 15.25
C ALA A 18 4.57 1.35 15.05
N TYR A 19 5.04 1.33 13.80
CA TYR A 19 6.46 1.46 13.47
C TYR A 19 7.04 2.84 13.86
N ALA A 20 6.30 3.92 13.59
CA ALA A 20 6.70 5.27 13.99
C ALA A 20 6.82 5.39 15.52
N VAL A 21 5.88 4.83 16.28
CA VAL A 21 5.92 4.78 17.74
C VAL A 21 7.12 3.99 18.26
N MET A 22 7.39 2.80 17.70
CA MET A 22 8.58 2.02 18.07
C MET A 22 9.88 2.80 17.83
N THR A 23 9.95 3.52 16.70
CA THR A 23 11.11 4.35 16.35
C THR A 23 11.26 5.52 17.33
N ALA A 24 10.16 6.18 17.71
CA ALA A 24 10.17 7.25 18.69
C ALA A 24 10.63 6.77 20.09
N LEU A 25 10.19 5.59 20.51
CA LEU A 25 10.63 4.98 21.76
C LEU A 25 12.13 4.65 21.73
N ALA A 26 12.63 4.08 20.64
CA ALA A 26 14.06 3.80 20.47
C ALA A 26 14.91 5.09 20.46
N ALA A 27 14.40 6.18 19.89
CA ALA A 27 15.05 7.48 19.94
C ALA A 27 15.08 8.06 21.37
N ARG A 28 13.98 7.91 22.12
CA ARG A 28 13.88 8.34 23.52
C ARG A 28 14.89 7.63 24.42
N GLU A 29 15.14 6.33 24.22
CA GLU A 29 16.15 5.60 25.01
C GLU A 29 17.55 6.22 24.93
N ARG A 30 17.90 6.80 23.78
CA ARG A 30 19.20 7.42 23.55
C ARG A 30 19.27 8.89 23.94
N THR A 31 18.15 9.60 23.83
CA THR A 31 18.11 11.08 23.94
C THR A 31 17.45 11.56 25.23
N GLY A 32 16.64 10.73 25.88
CA GLY A 32 15.77 11.12 27.00
C GLY A 32 14.49 11.84 26.57
N GLU A 33 14.35 12.22 25.31
CA GLU A 33 13.26 13.08 24.81
C GLU A 33 12.18 12.31 24.07
N GLY A 34 10.92 12.70 24.28
CA GLY A 34 9.76 12.16 23.55
C GLY A 34 9.57 12.81 22.18
N GLN A 35 8.64 12.28 21.39
CA GLN A 35 8.28 12.81 20.08
C GLN A 35 6.76 12.72 19.84
N VAL A 36 6.24 13.62 19.00
CA VAL A 36 4.85 13.57 18.51
C VAL A 36 4.84 12.80 17.19
N VAL A 37 3.96 11.80 17.08
CA VAL A 37 3.67 11.10 15.82
C VAL A 37 2.35 11.66 15.29
N ASP A 38 2.43 12.49 14.25
CA ASP A 38 1.27 12.91 13.46
C ASP A 38 1.20 12.00 12.22
N MET A 39 0.12 11.27 12.07
CA MET A 39 -0.05 10.28 11.00
C MET A 39 -1.44 10.44 10.39
N ALA A 40 -1.49 10.91 9.15
CA ALA A 40 -2.72 10.93 8.39
C ALA A 40 -2.89 9.62 7.64
N ILE A 41 -4.08 9.00 7.73
CA ILE A 41 -4.38 7.70 7.08
C ILE A 41 -4.08 7.69 5.57
N ILE A 42 -4.13 8.85 4.92
CA ILE A 42 -3.89 9.02 3.48
C ILE A 42 -2.41 8.87 3.09
N GLU A 43 -1.48 9.23 3.97
CA GLU A 43 -0.05 9.26 3.67
C GLU A 43 0.54 7.86 3.45
N PRO A 44 0.32 6.87 4.34
CA PRO A 44 0.90 5.54 4.15
C PRO A 44 0.18 4.76 3.03
N ILE A 45 -1.11 4.98 2.80
CA ILE A 45 -1.80 4.34 1.66
C ILE A 45 -1.29 4.90 0.32
N LEU A 46 -0.99 6.21 0.22
CA LEU A 46 -0.36 6.79 -0.98
C LEU A 46 1.01 6.18 -1.27
N THR A 47 1.79 5.88 -0.23
CA THR A 47 3.08 5.21 -0.36
C THR A 47 2.93 3.79 -0.95
N VAL A 48 1.91 3.04 -0.50
CA VAL A 48 1.65 1.67 -0.96
C VAL A 48 1.14 1.62 -2.41
N LEU A 49 0.52 2.68 -2.93
CA LEU A 49 0.11 2.75 -4.35
C LEU A 49 1.30 2.69 -5.33
N GLY A 50 2.52 2.96 -4.86
CA GLY A 50 3.72 2.94 -5.69
C GLY A 50 3.76 4.10 -6.69
N PRO A 51 4.09 3.88 -7.97
CA PRO A 51 4.43 4.95 -8.91
C PRO A 51 3.21 5.70 -9.48
N GLN A 52 1.98 5.29 -9.14
CA GLN A 52 0.77 5.81 -9.78
C GLN A 52 0.56 7.33 -9.57
N PRO A 53 0.73 7.89 -8.35
CA PRO A 53 0.66 9.34 -8.17
C PRO A 53 1.71 10.08 -9.01
N LEU A 54 2.93 9.53 -9.11
CA LEU A 54 4.01 10.12 -9.91
C LEU A 54 3.70 10.10 -11.41
N TRP A 55 3.12 9.02 -11.95
CA TRP A 55 2.72 8.95 -13.36
C TRP A 55 1.63 9.97 -13.70
N TYR A 56 0.68 10.17 -12.80
CA TYR A 56 -0.33 11.19 -12.98
C TYR A 56 0.30 12.59 -12.97
N ASP A 57 1.08 12.89 -11.94
CA ASP A 57 1.71 14.20 -11.75
C ASP A 57 2.66 14.58 -12.90
N GLN A 58 3.51 13.64 -13.34
CA GLN A 58 4.56 13.93 -14.32
C GLN A 58 4.13 13.73 -15.78
N LEU A 59 3.17 12.84 -16.04
CA LEU A 59 2.82 12.43 -17.41
C LEU A 59 1.34 12.65 -17.74
N GLY A 60 0.51 13.10 -16.79
CA GLY A 60 -0.95 13.12 -16.94
C GLY A 60 -1.56 11.73 -17.11
N HIS A 61 -0.80 10.66 -16.85
CA HIS A 61 -1.21 9.30 -17.13
C HIS A 61 -1.99 8.71 -15.95
N VAL A 62 -3.27 8.41 -16.19
CA VAL A 62 -4.11 7.65 -15.25
C VAL A 62 -4.09 6.18 -15.62
N GLN A 63 -3.49 5.34 -14.78
CA GLN A 63 -3.44 3.90 -15.03
C GLN A 63 -4.86 3.31 -15.03
N PRO A 64 -5.27 2.57 -16.07
CA PRO A 64 -6.55 1.88 -16.08
C PRO A 64 -6.51 0.66 -15.14
N ARG A 65 -7.69 0.17 -14.75
CA ARG A 65 -7.81 -1.10 -14.02
C ARG A 65 -7.36 -2.25 -14.92
N THR A 66 -6.39 -3.05 -14.47
CA THR A 66 -5.80 -4.14 -15.27
C THR A 66 -6.36 -5.53 -14.92
N GLY A 67 -7.24 -5.61 -13.92
CA GLY A 67 -7.73 -6.89 -13.38
C GLY A 67 -6.59 -7.69 -12.73
N ASN A 68 -6.66 -9.02 -12.82
CA ASN A 68 -5.67 -9.90 -12.19
C ASN A 68 -4.34 -10.00 -12.96
N ARG A 69 -4.28 -9.48 -14.20
CA ARG A 69 -3.10 -9.57 -15.05
C ARG A 69 -2.08 -8.51 -14.68
N SER A 70 -0.84 -8.93 -14.50
CA SER A 70 0.32 -8.03 -14.44
C SER A 70 0.65 -7.48 -15.82
N GLN A 71 0.86 -6.17 -15.92
CA GLN A 71 1.36 -5.55 -17.15
C GLN A 71 2.89 -5.61 -17.28
N ASN A 72 3.59 -5.92 -16.18
CA ASN A 72 5.05 -5.85 -16.14
C ASN A 72 5.74 -7.18 -16.49
N ASN A 73 5.05 -8.31 -16.36
CA ASN A 73 5.63 -9.64 -16.54
C ASN A 73 4.57 -10.66 -16.95
N ALA A 74 5.00 -11.70 -17.69
CA ALA A 74 4.21 -12.89 -17.99
C ALA A 74 5.03 -14.17 -17.68
N PRO A 75 4.40 -15.25 -17.19
CA PRO A 75 2.98 -15.40 -16.86
C PRO A 75 2.65 -14.97 -15.41
N ARG A 76 1.97 -13.82 -15.21
CA ARG A 76 1.50 -13.37 -13.89
C ARG A 76 0.04 -12.89 -13.98
N ASN A 77 -0.88 -13.81 -13.69
CA ASN A 77 -2.33 -13.62 -13.76
C ASN A 77 -3.03 -14.78 -13.02
N THR A 78 -4.34 -14.70 -12.84
CA THR A 78 -5.15 -15.90 -12.54
C THR A 78 -5.57 -16.60 -13.82
N TYR A 79 -5.50 -17.93 -13.80
CA TYR A 79 -5.88 -18.81 -14.91
C TYR A 79 -6.91 -19.83 -14.45
N ARG A 80 -7.88 -20.12 -15.33
CA ARG A 80 -8.93 -21.10 -15.06
C ARG A 80 -8.43 -22.51 -15.36
N THR A 81 -8.58 -23.41 -14.41
CA THR A 81 -8.23 -24.84 -14.52
C THR A 81 -9.37 -25.62 -15.20
N ALA A 82 -9.09 -26.87 -15.57
CA ALA A 82 -10.08 -27.75 -16.21
C ALA A 82 -11.29 -28.08 -15.32
N ASP A 83 -11.10 -28.10 -14.00
CA ASP A 83 -12.17 -28.32 -13.00
C ASP A 83 -12.97 -27.04 -12.69
N GLY A 84 -12.67 -25.92 -13.38
CA GLY A 84 -13.38 -24.66 -13.23
C GLY A 84 -12.91 -23.78 -12.07
N THR A 85 -11.90 -24.22 -11.29
CA THR A 85 -11.26 -23.39 -10.27
C THR A 85 -10.25 -22.40 -10.87
N TRP A 86 -9.72 -21.49 -10.05
CA TRP A 86 -8.74 -20.47 -10.47
C TRP A 86 -7.44 -20.62 -9.69
N VAL A 87 -6.31 -20.55 -10.40
CA VAL A 87 -4.96 -20.57 -9.82
C VAL A 87 -4.24 -19.27 -10.19
N ALA A 88 -3.49 -18.70 -9.25
CA ALA A 88 -2.74 -17.45 -9.38
C ALA A 88 -1.23 -17.68 -9.32
#